data_AF-A0A9P6EEG1-F1
#
_entry.id   AF-A0A9P6EEG1-F1
#
_cell.length_a   1.000
_cell.length_b   1.000
_cell.length_c   1.000
_cell.angle_alpha   90.00
_cell.angle_beta   90.00
_cell.angle_gamma   90.00
#
_symmetry.space_group_name_H-M   'P 1'
#
loop_
_entity.id
_entity.type
_entity.pdbx_description
1 polymer ?
#
loop_
_entity_poly.entity_id
_entity_poly.type
_entity_poly.pdbx_seq_one_letter_code
_entity_poly.pdbx_strand_id
1 'polypeptide(L)'
;MAPKATHIILPLILILIFAARSLADDTGCPPGDDIIYSPFKPWFHFFTGSDQQCWNCASCVFIRADEARKQQFAATALVMGFIPLTLKDIAWPERRLVNISHRLPFIVEVVVRALGLEPHITTADEKTGDPNRVLTERRSAHSSKVIAWGWKQEKAVVITMACMGAISLALSYGALAAVEVFSKRSALGCIYPIFIVTWYVAAILPAIIHVIFANRGPSSKSLSAASSEEEVTESTRQGQDEEDRTNSRGVPTFANKKKHSQDGESAVQGGGEYWIVQFIWAVYYIAGTLIFTSIMAVTVIELVVWFLCTILVTGASKLLGFFLCLAFEFTGERRHVVQG
;
A
#
# COMPACT_ATOMS: atom_id res chain seq x y z
N MET A 1 22.63 3.35 -29.20
CA MET A 1 22.43 2.12 -28.42
C MET A 1 22.48 2.49 -26.95
N ALA A 2 21.33 2.51 -26.27
CA ALA A 2 21.28 2.83 -24.85
C ALA A 2 21.84 1.64 -24.03
N PRO A 3 22.75 1.85 -23.07
CA PRO A 3 23.19 0.78 -22.20
C PRO A 3 21.99 0.20 -21.46
N LYS A 4 21.82 -1.12 -21.54
CA LYS A 4 20.72 -1.83 -20.86
C LYS A 4 20.84 -1.56 -19.36
N ALA A 5 19.79 -0.99 -18.76
CA ALA A 5 19.73 -0.55 -17.36
C ALA A 5 20.18 -1.62 -16.34
N THR A 6 20.10 -2.90 -16.71
CA THR A 6 20.60 -4.04 -15.94
C THR A 6 22.10 -4.02 -15.66
N HIS A 7 22.93 -3.42 -16.53
CA HIS A 7 24.39 -3.35 -16.32
C HIS A 7 24.83 -2.27 -15.33
N ILE A 8 23.94 -1.33 -14.97
CA ILE A 8 24.23 -0.25 -14.00
C ILE A 8 23.81 -0.68 -12.58
N ILE A 9 22.77 -1.50 -12.46
CA ILE A 9 22.20 -1.93 -11.17
C ILE A 9 23.16 -2.87 -10.41
N LEU A 10 23.78 -3.82 -11.10
CA LEU A 10 24.69 -4.81 -10.48
C LEU A 10 25.96 -4.19 -9.84
N PRO A 11 26.72 -3.29 -10.50
CA PRO A 11 27.86 -2.64 -9.87
C PRO A 11 27.45 -1.70 -8.74
N LEU A 12 26.27 -1.06 -8.83
CA LEU A 12 25.74 -0.22 -7.74
C LEU A 12 25.47 -1.05 -6.48
N ILE A 13 24.85 -2.23 -6.64
CA ILE A 13 24.60 -3.18 -5.53
C ILE A 13 25.94 -3.66 -4.93
N LEU A 14 26.93 -3.99 -5.75
CA LEU A 14 28.25 -4.41 -5.27
C LEU A 14 29.02 -3.30 -4.55
N ILE A 15 28.93 -2.05 -5.01
CA ILE A 15 29.52 -0.88 -4.35
C ILE A 15 28.86 -0.63 -2.99
N LEU A 16 27.54 -0.81 -2.89
CA LEU A 16 26.81 -0.70 -1.62
C LEU A 16 27.20 -1.79 -0.62
N ILE A 17 27.42 -3.03 -1.09
CA ILE A 17 27.91 -4.14 -0.26
C ILE A 17 29.33 -3.85 0.26
N PHE A 18 30.18 -3.22 -0.54
CA PHE A 18 31.57 -2.91 -0.14
C PHE A 18 31.67 -1.73 0.82
N ALA A 19 30.84 -0.69 0.65
CA ALA A 19 30.79 0.47 1.54
C ALA A 19 30.27 0.12 2.96
N ALA A 20 29.42 -0.90 3.08
CA ALA A 20 28.84 -1.33 4.36
C ALA A 20 29.81 -2.09 5.28
N ARG A 21 30.98 -2.53 4.81
CA ARG A 21 31.96 -3.30 5.62
C ARG A 21 32.84 -2.45 6.56
N SER A 22 32.67 -1.13 6.56
CA SER A 22 33.45 -0.21 7.42
C SER A 22 32.66 0.22 8.67
N LEU A 23 32.55 -0.66 9.66
CA LEU A 23 32.22 -0.31 11.05
C LEU A 23 32.92 -1.29 11.99
N ALA A 24 33.36 -0.93 13.19
CA ALA A 24 33.71 0.33 13.83
C ALA A 24 34.52 -0.14 15.05
N ASP A 25 35.62 0.52 15.37
CA ASP A 25 36.47 0.10 16.49
C ASP A 25 35.78 0.39 17.84
N ASP A 26 35.68 -0.63 18.70
CA ASP A 26 34.84 -0.70 19.92
C ASP A 26 35.40 0.08 21.12
N THR A 27 36.51 0.79 20.95
CA THR A 27 37.40 1.27 22.03
C THR A 27 36.91 2.49 22.85
N GLY A 28 35.61 2.72 22.97
CA GLY A 28 35.05 3.92 23.63
C GLY A 28 33.53 3.95 23.83
N CYS A 29 32.89 2.78 23.92
CA CYS A 29 31.47 2.68 24.29
C CYS A 29 31.36 2.16 25.74
N PRO A 30 30.33 2.56 26.51
CA PRO A 30 30.09 1.92 27.80
C PRO A 30 29.82 0.41 27.61
N PRO A 31 30.17 -0.45 28.59
CA PRO A 31 29.78 -1.85 28.55
C PRO A 31 28.25 -1.99 28.44
N GLY A 32 27.76 -3.03 27.78
CA GLY A 32 26.32 -3.22 27.54
C GLY A 32 25.49 -3.35 28.83
N ASP A 33 26.15 -3.66 29.95
CA ASP A 33 25.52 -3.81 31.27
C ASP A 33 25.28 -2.46 31.97
N ASP A 34 25.91 -1.37 31.50
CA ASP A 34 25.79 -0.01 32.06
C ASP A 34 24.66 0.82 31.41
N ILE A 35 23.86 0.22 30.53
CA ILE A 35 22.73 0.91 29.89
C ILE A 35 21.57 1.00 30.88
N ILE A 36 21.48 2.14 31.56
CA ILE A 36 20.44 2.44 32.57
C ILE A 36 19.04 2.50 31.94
N TYR A 37 18.93 2.94 30.68
CA TYR A 37 17.64 3.13 29.98
C TYR A 37 17.58 2.35 28.66
N SER A 38 17.28 1.05 28.74
CA SER A 38 16.83 0.27 27.58
C SER A 38 15.30 0.30 27.51
N PRO A 39 14.67 0.70 26.39
CA PRO A 39 13.20 0.77 26.31
C PRO A 39 12.53 -0.60 26.47
N PHE A 40 13.22 -1.69 26.11
CA PHE A 40 12.84 -3.06 26.44
C PHE A 40 14.05 -4.00 26.37
N LYS A 41 14.00 -5.09 27.15
CA LYS A 41 14.95 -6.20 27.04
C LYS A 41 14.30 -7.31 26.20
N PRO A 42 14.82 -7.63 25.00
CA PRO A 42 14.28 -8.74 24.24
C PRO A 42 14.51 -10.05 25.01
N TRP A 43 13.52 -10.95 24.99
CA TRP A 43 13.60 -12.26 25.62
C TRP A 43 14.23 -13.33 24.71
N PHE A 44 14.61 -12.95 23.48
CA PHE A 44 15.24 -13.80 22.48
C PHE A 44 16.46 -13.07 21.89
N HIS A 45 17.48 -13.83 21.51
CA HIS A 45 18.75 -13.32 20.96
C HIS A 45 18.99 -13.89 19.55
N PHE A 46 19.21 -13.02 18.58
CA PHE A 46 19.63 -13.41 17.22
C PHE A 46 21.14 -13.37 17.02
N PHE A 47 21.85 -12.56 17.81
CA PHE A 47 23.30 -12.41 17.76
C PHE A 47 23.92 -12.92 19.05
N THR A 48 25.13 -13.47 18.96
CA THR A 48 25.88 -13.96 20.12
C THR A 48 26.36 -12.81 20.99
N GLY A 49 25.92 -12.72 22.24
CA GLY A 49 26.32 -11.66 23.16
C GLY A 49 25.28 -11.32 24.22
N SER A 50 25.42 -10.16 24.86
CA SER A 50 24.43 -9.61 25.80
C SER A 50 23.19 -9.12 25.05
N ASP A 51 22.00 -9.32 25.64
CA ASP A 51 20.69 -8.90 25.11
C ASP A 51 20.60 -7.38 24.84
N GLN A 52 21.55 -6.61 25.40
CA GLN A 52 21.64 -5.15 25.28
C GLN A 52 22.69 -4.67 24.29
N GLN A 53 23.46 -5.56 23.63
CA GLN A 53 24.52 -5.14 22.70
C GLN A 53 24.01 -4.29 21.54
N CYS A 54 22.78 -4.49 21.11
CA CYS A 54 22.16 -3.64 20.09
C CYS A 54 21.96 -2.21 20.58
N TRP A 55 21.30 -2.07 21.74
CA TRP A 55 21.07 -0.77 22.35
C TRP A 55 22.41 -0.09 22.64
N ASN A 56 23.42 -0.86 23.04
CA ASN A 56 24.78 -0.35 23.22
C ASN A 56 25.37 0.20 21.92
N CYS A 57 25.31 -0.58 20.84
CA CYS A 57 25.83 -0.17 19.54
C CYS A 57 25.12 1.08 19.02
N ALA A 58 23.79 1.11 19.08
CA ALA A 58 22.98 2.26 18.66
C ALA A 58 23.27 3.50 19.51
N SER A 59 23.28 3.37 20.84
CA SER A 59 23.61 4.45 21.76
C SER A 59 25.04 4.94 21.55
N CYS A 60 26.00 4.04 21.32
CA CYS A 60 27.38 4.43 21.09
C CYS A 60 27.56 5.17 19.76
N VAL A 61 26.93 4.69 18.68
CA VAL A 61 26.92 5.41 17.39
C VAL A 61 26.31 6.81 17.56
N PHE A 62 25.24 6.93 18.36
CA PHE A 62 24.59 8.20 18.62
C PHE A 62 25.45 9.15 19.49
N ILE A 63 26.09 8.63 20.54
CA ILE A 63 26.93 9.41 21.46
C ILE A 63 28.21 9.90 20.76
N ARG A 64 28.84 9.05 19.93
CA ARG A 64 30.06 9.40 19.19
C ARG A 64 29.80 10.29 17.97
N ALA A 65 28.55 10.44 17.54
CA ALA A 65 28.21 11.32 16.43
C ALA A 65 28.38 12.79 16.83
N ASP A 66 28.84 13.60 15.89
CA ASP A 66 28.82 15.05 15.98
C ASP A 66 27.38 15.59 16.03
N GLU A 67 27.17 16.78 16.57
CA GLU A 67 25.83 17.37 16.73
C GLU A 67 25.08 17.52 15.39
N ALA A 68 25.79 17.84 14.30
CA ALA A 68 25.18 17.91 12.98
C ALA A 68 24.67 16.53 12.52
N ARG A 69 25.44 15.47 12.77
CA ARG A 69 25.03 14.09 12.48
C ARG A 69 23.89 13.58 13.36
N LYS A 70 23.80 14.01 14.62
CA LYS A 70 22.63 13.71 15.48
C LYS A 70 21.35 14.33 14.92
N GLN A 71 21.42 15.57 14.42
CA GLN A 71 20.30 16.20 13.72
C GLN A 71 19.92 15.45 12.44
N GLN A 72 20.91 14.96 11.68
CA GLN A 72 20.68 14.13 10.50
C GLN A 72 19.96 12.81 10.85
N PHE A 73 20.29 12.16 11.96
CA PHE A 73 19.58 10.95 12.39
C PHE A 73 18.11 11.22 12.70
N ALA A 74 17.82 12.32 13.39
CA ALA A 74 16.43 12.73 13.66
C ALA A 74 15.67 13.04 12.36
N ALA A 75 16.29 13.77 11.43
CA ALA A 75 15.69 14.07 10.13
C ALA A 75 15.47 12.80 9.29
N THR A 76 16.42 11.87 9.33
CA THR A 76 16.33 10.60 8.58
C THR A 76 15.20 9.72 9.11
N ALA A 77 15.03 9.64 10.43
CA ALA A 77 13.91 8.92 11.03
C ALA A 77 12.56 9.49 10.56
N LEU A 78 12.42 10.82 10.49
CA LEU A 78 11.22 11.46 9.93
C LEU A 78 11.01 11.08 8.47
N VAL A 79 12.03 11.22 7.61
CA VAL A 79 11.93 10.87 6.19
C VAL A 79 11.55 9.40 6.02
N MET A 80 12.19 8.48 6.74
CA MET A 80 11.87 7.05 6.71
C MET A 80 10.42 6.79 7.13
N GLY A 81 9.93 7.46 8.17
CA GLY A 81 8.52 7.37 8.58
C GLY A 81 7.52 7.86 7.53
N PHE A 82 7.91 8.83 6.70
CA PHE A 82 7.08 9.29 5.59
C PHE A 82 7.09 8.34 4.38
N ILE A 83 8.08 7.45 4.24
CA ILE A 83 8.16 6.54 3.09
C ILE A 83 6.92 5.62 3.00
N PRO A 84 6.51 4.90 4.08
CA PRO A 84 5.30 4.09 4.04
C PRO A 84 4.03 4.89 3.72
N LEU A 85 3.90 6.11 4.25
CA LEU A 85 2.73 6.96 4.01
C LEU A 85 2.70 7.42 2.54
N THR A 86 3.80 8.01 2.08
CA THR A 86 3.89 8.58 0.73
C THR A 86 3.85 7.53 -0.36
N LEU A 87 4.63 6.45 -0.27
CA LEU A 87 4.67 5.44 -1.33
C LEU A 87 3.45 4.53 -1.33
N LYS A 88 2.83 4.29 -0.16
CA LYS A 88 1.61 3.49 -0.13
C LYS A 88 0.43 4.33 -0.62
N ASP A 89 0.28 5.59 -0.22
CA ASP A 89 -0.83 6.47 -0.63
C ASP A 89 -0.68 7.04 -2.05
N ILE A 90 0.55 7.37 -2.48
CA ILE A 90 0.86 7.82 -3.83
C ILE A 90 1.28 6.62 -4.66
N ALA A 91 0.32 5.85 -5.21
CA ALA A 91 0.55 5.16 -6.49
C ALA A 91 -0.66 4.34 -6.94
N TRP A 92 -1.09 4.70 -8.15
CA TRP A 92 -1.38 3.83 -9.29
C TRP A 92 -1.73 2.35 -9.01
N PRO A 93 -2.90 1.87 -9.49
CA PRO A 93 -3.92 2.59 -10.25
C PRO A 93 -4.63 3.68 -9.41
N GLU A 94 -5.39 4.58 -10.03
CA GLU A 94 -6.07 5.67 -9.33
C GLU A 94 -6.81 5.15 -8.08
N ARG A 95 -6.46 5.72 -6.91
CA ARG A 95 -7.00 5.32 -5.60
C ARG A 95 -6.86 3.84 -5.25
N ARG A 96 -5.91 3.12 -5.87
CA ARG A 96 -5.64 1.68 -5.66
C ARG A 96 -6.77 0.75 -6.12
N LEU A 97 -7.77 1.29 -6.82
CA LEU A 97 -8.94 0.54 -7.26
C LEU A 97 -8.65 -0.23 -8.54
N VAL A 98 -9.04 -1.50 -8.56
CA VAL A 98 -9.06 -2.32 -9.78
C VAL A 98 -10.48 -2.76 -10.01
N ASN A 99 -11.08 -2.34 -11.13
CA ASN A 99 -12.42 -2.77 -11.50
C ASN A 99 -12.38 -4.22 -11.99
N ILE A 100 -13.23 -5.07 -11.41
CA ILE A 100 -13.36 -6.50 -11.75
C ILE A 100 -14.84 -6.79 -12.03
N SER A 101 -15.12 -7.72 -12.96
CA SER A 101 -16.51 -8.02 -13.35
C SER A 101 -17.23 -8.94 -12.37
N HIS A 102 -16.48 -9.75 -11.62
CA HIS A 102 -17.00 -10.75 -10.68
C HIS A 102 -16.16 -10.81 -9.40
N ARG A 103 -16.71 -11.46 -8.36
CA ARG A 103 -15.97 -11.68 -7.11
C ARG A 103 -14.78 -12.61 -7.33
N LEU A 104 -13.63 -12.17 -6.85
CA LEU A 104 -12.42 -12.98 -6.77
C LEU A 104 -12.63 -14.10 -5.74
N PRO A 105 -11.94 -15.25 -5.89
CA PRO A 105 -11.92 -16.24 -4.83
C PRO A 105 -11.21 -15.68 -3.60
N PHE A 106 -11.67 -16.09 -2.41
CA PHE A 106 -11.24 -15.57 -1.10
C PHE A 106 -9.73 -15.36 -0.98
N ILE A 107 -8.92 -16.38 -1.31
CA ILE A 107 -7.46 -16.34 -1.17
C ILE A 107 -6.84 -15.26 -2.06
N VAL A 108 -7.31 -15.13 -3.29
CA VAL A 108 -6.79 -14.14 -4.24
C VAL A 108 -7.17 -12.74 -3.81
N GLU A 109 -8.41 -12.56 -3.32
CA GLU A 109 -8.85 -11.29 -2.78
C GLU A 109 -8.00 -10.85 -1.59
N VAL A 110 -7.68 -11.77 -0.67
CA VAL A 110 -6.76 -11.51 0.46
C VAL A 110 -5.39 -11.11 -0.05
N VAL A 111 -4.80 -11.85 -1.00
CA VAL A 111 -3.47 -11.54 -1.55
C VAL A 111 -3.46 -10.18 -2.24
N VAL A 112 -4.44 -9.89 -3.09
CA VAL A 112 -4.55 -8.59 -3.81
C VAL A 112 -4.66 -7.43 -2.82
N ARG A 113 -5.48 -7.58 -1.77
CA ARG A 113 -5.62 -6.58 -0.71
C ARG A 113 -4.36 -6.41 0.14
N ALA A 114 -3.64 -7.51 0.42
CA ALA A 114 -2.36 -7.48 1.13
C ALA A 114 -1.27 -6.77 0.30
N LEU A 115 -1.28 -6.94 -1.02
CA LEU A 115 -0.43 -6.21 -1.97
C LEU A 115 -0.84 -4.72 -2.12
N GLY A 116 -1.92 -4.31 -1.44
CA GLY A 116 -2.38 -2.93 -1.34
C GLY A 116 -3.31 -2.48 -2.46
N LEU A 117 -3.92 -3.39 -3.22
CA LEU A 117 -4.97 -3.07 -4.19
C LEU A 117 -6.35 -3.38 -3.64
N GLU A 118 -7.34 -2.63 -4.08
CA GLU A 118 -8.73 -2.80 -3.70
C GLU A 118 -9.55 -3.26 -4.91
N PRO A 119 -9.98 -4.53 -4.96
CA PRO A 119 -10.81 -5.03 -6.03
C PRO A 119 -12.23 -4.47 -5.89
N HIS A 120 -12.66 -3.66 -6.85
CA HIS A 120 -13.99 -3.07 -6.89
C HIS A 120 -14.87 -3.79 -7.92
N ILE A 121 -16.00 -4.33 -7.47
CA ILE A 121 -16.92 -5.07 -8.33
C ILE A 121 -17.77 -4.07 -9.09
N THR A 122 -17.70 -4.12 -10.42
CA THR A 122 -18.55 -3.27 -11.24
C THR A 122 -19.86 -4.00 -11.53
N THR A 123 -20.94 -3.59 -10.87
CA THR A 123 -22.29 -4.09 -11.16
C THR A 123 -22.80 -3.48 -12.46
N ALA A 124 -23.40 -4.27 -13.36
CA ALA A 124 -24.06 -3.77 -14.56
C ALA A 124 -25.01 -2.63 -14.20
N ASP A 125 -24.93 -1.55 -14.97
CA ASP A 125 -25.93 -0.50 -14.91
C ASP A 125 -27.20 -1.04 -15.56
N GLU A 126 -28.25 -1.22 -14.76
CA GLU A 126 -29.57 -1.70 -15.17
C GLU A 126 -30.13 -0.89 -16.34
N LYS A 127 -29.66 0.35 -16.51
CA LYS A 127 -30.06 1.26 -17.59
C LYS A 127 -29.40 1.00 -18.94
N THR A 128 -28.19 0.43 -18.96
CA THR A 128 -27.42 0.27 -20.20
C THR A 128 -27.54 -1.14 -20.78
N GLY A 129 -27.90 -2.13 -19.95
CA GLY A 129 -28.00 -3.54 -20.38
C GLY A 129 -26.67 -4.14 -20.83
N ASP A 130 -25.56 -3.41 -20.69
CA ASP A 130 -24.22 -3.86 -21.08
C ASP A 130 -23.74 -4.95 -20.11
N PRO A 131 -23.14 -6.05 -20.60
CA PRO A 131 -22.57 -7.07 -19.74
C PRO A 131 -21.46 -6.46 -18.86
N ASN A 132 -21.40 -6.86 -17.57
CA ASN A 132 -20.48 -6.31 -16.56
C ASN A 132 -19.05 -6.10 -17.07
N ARG A 133 -18.54 -7.03 -17.90
CA ARG A 133 -17.17 -6.99 -18.43
C ARG A 133 -16.91 -5.83 -19.39
N VAL A 134 -17.83 -5.54 -20.33
CA VAL A 134 -17.65 -4.44 -21.29
C VAL A 134 -17.63 -3.09 -20.55
N LEU A 135 -18.48 -2.96 -19.53
CA LEU A 135 -18.51 -1.77 -18.69
C LEU A 135 -17.24 -1.65 -17.82
N THR A 136 -16.79 -2.77 -17.26
CA THR A 136 -15.52 -2.87 -16.50
C THR A 136 -14.32 -2.46 -17.35
N GLU A 137 -14.23 -2.97 -18.59
CA GLU A 137 -13.16 -2.65 -19.53
C GLU A 137 -13.18 -1.16 -19.90
N ARG A 138 -14.34 -0.60 -20.25
CA ARG A 138 -14.48 0.83 -20.57
C ARG A 138 -14.06 1.71 -19.39
N ARG A 139 -14.56 1.43 -18.17
CA ARG A 139 -14.23 2.20 -16.96
C ARG A 139 -12.74 2.08 -16.63
N SER A 140 -12.17 0.90 -16.76
CA SER A 140 -10.74 0.65 -16.55
C SER A 140 -9.86 1.36 -17.58
N ALA A 141 -10.30 1.41 -18.84
CA ALA A 141 -9.58 2.08 -19.92
C ALA A 141 -9.50 3.60 -19.73
N HIS A 142 -10.52 4.20 -19.09
CA HIS A 142 -10.53 5.62 -18.77
C HIS A 142 -9.62 6.00 -17.59
N SER A 143 -9.34 5.07 -16.67
CA SER A 143 -8.51 5.36 -15.48
C SER A 143 -7.02 5.43 -15.81
N SER A 144 -6.48 4.50 -16.61
CA SER A 144 -5.06 4.51 -16.95
C SER A 144 -4.73 3.81 -18.25
N LYS A 145 -3.77 4.36 -19.01
CA LYS A 145 -3.24 3.75 -20.24
C LYS A 145 -2.65 2.36 -20.01
N VAL A 146 -1.99 2.15 -18.87
CA VAL A 146 -1.37 0.86 -18.53
C VAL A 146 -2.45 -0.18 -18.21
N ILE A 147 -3.51 0.21 -17.51
CA ILE A 147 -4.67 -0.66 -17.27
C ILE A 147 -5.34 -1.01 -18.60
N ALA A 148 -5.61 -0.01 -19.44
CA ALA A 148 -6.18 -0.21 -20.79
C ALA A 148 -5.33 -1.16 -21.64
N TRP A 149 -4.01 -1.04 -21.55
CA TRP A 149 -3.08 -1.94 -22.23
C TRP A 149 -3.16 -3.38 -21.68
N GLY A 150 -3.25 -3.53 -20.35
CA GLY A 150 -3.36 -4.84 -19.68
C GLY A 150 -4.61 -5.61 -20.08
N TRP A 151 -5.75 -4.93 -20.23
CA TRP A 151 -7.02 -5.53 -20.69
C TRP A 151 -6.98 -6.05 -22.13
N LYS A 152 -6.11 -5.50 -22.98
CA LYS A 152 -5.95 -5.93 -24.37
C LYS A 152 -5.00 -7.12 -24.54
N GLN A 153 -4.33 -7.57 -23.48
CA GLN A 153 -3.35 -8.63 -23.57
C GLN A 153 -4.01 -10.01 -23.61
N GLU A 154 -3.34 -10.94 -24.28
CA GLU A 154 -3.71 -12.35 -24.25
C GLU A 154 -3.46 -12.96 -22.87
N LYS A 155 -4.26 -13.97 -22.53
CA LYS A 155 -4.18 -14.69 -21.24
C LYS A 155 -2.76 -15.19 -20.92
N ALA A 156 -2.05 -15.73 -21.91
CA ALA A 156 -0.70 -16.25 -21.71
C ALA A 156 0.28 -15.13 -21.29
N VAL A 157 0.14 -13.95 -21.87
CA VAL A 157 0.96 -12.77 -21.54
C VAL A 157 0.65 -12.29 -20.13
N VAL A 158 -0.62 -12.23 -19.74
CA VAL A 158 -1.04 -11.81 -18.39
C VAL A 158 -0.52 -12.77 -17.32
N ILE A 159 -0.63 -14.09 -17.54
CA ILE A 159 -0.08 -15.09 -16.62
C ILE A 159 1.45 -14.95 -16.52
N THR A 160 2.13 -14.77 -17.64
CA THR A 160 3.59 -14.57 -17.65
C THR A 160 3.98 -13.31 -16.88
N MET A 161 3.24 -12.20 -17.05
CA MET A 161 3.44 -10.96 -16.30
C MET A 161 3.20 -11.14 -14.81
N ALA A 162 2.18 -11.90 -14.40
CA ALA A 162 1.94 -12.24 -12.99
C ALA A 162 3.12 -13.05 -12.41
N CYS A 163 3.62 -14.06 -13.13
CA CYS A 163 4.79 -14.84 -12.70
C CYS A 163 6.05 -13.96 -12.58
N MET A 164 6.31 -13.09 -13.56
CA MET A 164 7.43 -12.14 -13.50
C MET A 164 7.26 -11.13 -12.36
N GLY A 165 6.03 -10.68 -12.09
CA GLY A 165 5.72 -9.82 -10.95
C GLY A 165 6.02 -10.50 -9.61
N ALA A 166 5.68 -11.79 -9.48
CA ALA A 166 5.98 -12.57 -8.28
C ALA A 166 7.49 -12.75 -8.06
N ILE A 167 8.23 -13.05 -9.13
CA ILE A 167 9.70 -13.14 -9.08
C ILE A 167 10.31 -11.77 -8.71
N SER A 168 9.84 -10.69 -9.35
CA SER A 168 10.29 -9.33 -9.06
C SER A 168 10.04 -8.94 -7.61
N LEU A 169 8.87 -9.28 -7.06
CA LEU A 169 8.53 -9.04 -5.66
C LEU A 169 9.44 -9.83 -4.72
N ALA A 170 9.67 -11.11 -5.01
CA ALA A 170 10.57 -11.96 -4.22
C ALA A 170 12.01 -11.42 -4.21
N LEU A 171 12.52 -10.99 -5.37
CA LEU A 171 13.83 -10.33 -5.47
C LEU A 171 13.87 -9.00 -4.71
N SER A 172 12.78 -8.23 -4.76
CA SER A 172 12.68 -6.95 -4.04
C SER A 172 12.64 -7.15 -2.52
N TYR A 173 11.93 -8.17 -2.02
CA TYR A 173 12.00 -8.57 -0.61
C TYR A 173 13.37 -9.10 -0.21
N GLY A 174 14.03 -9.88 -1.08
CA GLY A 174 15.40 -10.33 -0.85
C GLY A 174 16.38 -9.15 -0.76
N ALA A 175 16.24 -8.16 -1.64
CA ALA A 175 17.02 -6.93 -1.59
C ALA A 175 16.74 -6.13 -0.31
N LEU A 176 15.47 -6.00 0.09
CA LEU A 176 15.09 -5.31 1.32
C LEU A 176 15.65 -6.02 2.57
N ALA A 177 15.56 -7.35 2.62
CA ALA A 177 16.18 -8.16 3.67
C ALA A 177 17.70 -7.97 3.70
N ALA A 178 18.36 -7.96 2.54
CA ALA A 178 19.80 -7.72 2.47
C ALA A 178 20.14 -6.31 2.99
N VAL A 179 19.41 -5.28 2.58
CA VAL A 179 19.61 -3.91 3.08
C VAL A 179 19.39 -3.86 4.59
N GLU A 180 18.41 -4.57 5.14
CA GLU A 180 18.16 -4.64 6.59
C GLU A 180 19.30 -5.36 7.35
N VAL A 181 19.76 -6.51 6.83
CA VAL A 181 20.85 -7.31 7.42
C VAL A 181 22.19 -6.56 7.34
N PHE A 182 22.45 -5.83 6.26
CA PHE A 182 23.72 -5.12 6.06
C PHE A 182 23.71 -3.70 6.62
N SER A 183 22.56 -3.02 6.64
CA SER A 183 22.39 -1.73 7.32
C SER A 183 22.08 -1.98 8.80
N LYS A 184 23.05 -2.58 9.51
CA LYS A 184 23.03 -3.02 10.94
C LYS A 184 22.83 -1.88 11.97
N ARG A 185 22.12 -0.82 11.61
CA ARG A 185 22.01 0.44 12.33
C ARG A 185 20.55 0.85 12.61
N SER A 186 19.60 -0.05 12.38
CA SER A 186 18.24 0.07 12.92
C SER A 186 18.21 -0.38 14.37
N ALA A 187 17.59 0.40 15.25
CA ALA A 187 17.46 0.04 16.66
C ALA A 187 16.63 -1.23 16.89
N LEU A 188 15.71 -1.55 15.97
CA LEU A 188 14.92 -2.78 15.99
C LEU A 188 15.58 -3.93 15.20
N GLY A 189 16.38 -3.59 14.19
CA GLY A 189 17.02 -4.57 13.30
C GLY A 189 18.04 -5.50 13.97
N CYS A 190 18.62 -5.11 15.12
CA CYS A 190 19.50 -6.05 15.82
C CYS A 190 18.75 -7.14 16.58
N ILE A 191 17.50 -6.90 16.98
CA ILE A 191 16.70 -7.91 17.65
C ILE A 191 16.17 -8.89 16.60
N TYR A 192 15.84 -8.38 15.41
CA TYR A 192 15.33 -9.19 14.32
C TYR A 192 15.66 -8.55 12.95
N PRO A 193 16.58 -9.13 12.16
CA PRO A 193 17.19 -8.46 11.00
C PRO A 193 16.36 -8.50 9.70
N ILE A 194 15.09 -8.91 9.78
CA ILE A 194 14.14 -8.98 8.65
C ILE A 194 12.75 -8.48 9.07
N PHE A 195 12.73 -7.53 10.01
CA PHE A 195 11.54 -6.98 10.61
C PHE A 195 10.68 -6.23 9.61
N ILE A 196 11.27 -5.49 8.68
CA ILE A 196 10.51 -4.75 7.66
C ILE A 196 9.88 -5.72 6.66
N VAL A 197 10.63 -6.74 6.22
CA VAL A 197 10.07 -7.78 5.34
C VAL A 197 8.91 -8.50 6.04
N THR A 198 9.08 -8.82 7.32
CA THR A 198 8.02 -9.45 8.13
C THR A 198 6.81 -8.53 8.29
N TRP A 199 7.04 -7.22 8.39
CA TRP A 199 5.97 -6.23 8.42
C TRP A 199 5.14 -6.21 7.14
N TYR A 200 5.78 -6.32 5.96
CA TYR A 200 5.06 -6.48 4.70
C TYR A 200 4.21 -7.75 4.66
N VAL A 201 4.71 -8.86 5.21
CA VAL A 201 3.95 -10.12 5.35
C VAL A 201 2.79 -9.96 6.34
N ALA A 202 2.96 -9.17 7.40
CA ALA A 202 1.92 -8.90 8.38
C ALA A 202 0.68 -8.21 7.77
N ALA A 203 0.79 -7.59 6.59
CA ALA A 203 -0.34 -7.01 5.84
C ALA A 203 -1.40 -8.06 5.44
N ILE A 204 -1.05 -9.35 5.45
CA ILE A 204 -2.01 -10.44 5.21
C ILE A 204 -3.10 -10.46 6.28
N LEU A 205 -2.78 -10.16 7.54
CA LEU A 205 -3.74 -10.17 8.64
C LEU A 205 -4.89 -9.15 8.48
N PRO A 206 -4.62 -7.83 8.29
CA PRO A 206 -5.69 -6.88 8.00
C PRO A 206 -6.44 -7.22 6.72
N ALA A 207 -5.78 -7.80 5.70
CA ALA A 207 -6.43 -8.23 4.47
C ALA A 207 -7.42 -9.39 4.69
N ILE A 208 -7.05 -10.41 5.48
CA ILE A 208 -7.95 -11.52 5.85
C ILE A 208 -9.19 -10.97 6.57
N ILE A 209 -8.98 -10.12 7.57
CA ILE A 209 -10.09 -9.54 8.34
C ILE A 209 -10.98 -8.71 7.42
N HIS A 210 -10.42 -7.89 6.55
CA HIS A 210 -11.16 -7.13 5.56
C HIS A 210 -12.05 -8.04 4.70
N VAL A 211 -11.50 -9.10 4.09
CA VAL A 211 -12.29 -10.02 3.23
C VAL A 211 -13.38 -10.75 4.02
N ILE A 212 -13.13 -11.14 5.28
CA ILE A 212 -14.14 -11.79 6.12
C ILE A 212 -15.33 -10.85 6.38
N PHE A 213 -15.07 -9.59 6.70
CA PHE A 213 -16.12 -8.61 6.95
C PHE A 213 -16.85 -8.19 5.66
N ALA A 214 -16.14 -8.02 4.54
CA ALA A 214 -16.73 -7.73 3.23
C ALA A 214 -17.61 -8.88 2.69
N ASN A 215 -17.35 -10.12 3.12
CA ASN A 215 -18.19 -11.29 2.81
C ASN A 215 -19.36 -11.48 3.77
N ARG A 216 -19.28 -10.96 5.00
CA ARG A 216 -20.34 -11.04 6.00
C ARG A 216 -21.34 -9.88 5.93
N GLY A 217 -20.97 -8.79 5.25
CA GLY A 217 -21.82 -7.61 5.15
C GLY A 217 -23.10 -7.87 4.33
N PRO A 218 -24.30 -7.63 4.90
CA PRO A 218 -25.52 -7.54 4.11
C PRO A 218 -25.37 -6.36 3.15
N SER A 219 -25.81 -6.58 1.91
CA SER A 219 -25.94 -5.59 0.83
C SER A 219 -26.02 -4.15 1.36
N SER A 220 -24.99 -3.35 1.05
CA SER A 220 -24.92 -1.89 1.24
C SER A 220 -25.96 -1.16 0.38
N LYS A 221 -27.24 -1.49 0.62
CA LYS A 221 -28.42 -0.76 0.15
C LYS A 221 -29.16 -0.11 1.32
N SER A 222 -28.82 -0.45 2.57
CA SER A 222 -29.54 0.02 3.76
C SER A 222 -28.90 1.24 4.44
N LEU A 223 -27.59 1.42 4.41
CA LEU A 223 -26.94 2.55 5.12
C LEU A 223 -26.91 3.85 4.29
N SER A 224 -26.84 3.75 2.96
CA SER A 224 -26.93 4.93 2.07
C SER A 224 -28.36 5.45 1.91
N ALA A 225 -29.38 4.61 2.13
CA ALA A 225 -30.76 5.05 2.20
C ALA A 225 -31.02 5.92 3.45
N ALA A 226 -30.40 5.55 4.58
CA ALA A 226 -30.54 6.32 5.82
C ALA A 226 -29.82 7.67 5.80
N SER A 227 -28.64 7.78 5.15
CA SER A 227 -27.94 9.07 5.03
C SER A 227 -28.52 9.99 3.96
N SER A 228 -29.32 9.47 3.02
CA SER A 228 -29.96 10.26 1.95
C SER A 228 -31.32 10.84 2.37
N GLU A 229 -31.95 10.33 3.43
CA GLU A 229 -33.22 10.85 3.95
C GLU A 229 -33.03 11.98 4.99
N GLU A 230 -31.91 12.02 5.72
CA GLU A 230 -31.66 13.10 6.70
C GLU A 230 -31.25 14.42 6.06
N GLU A 231 -30.56 14.44 4.90
CA GLU A 231 -30.12 15.70 4.27
C GLU A 231 -31.18 16.36 3.38
N VAL A 232 -32.29 15.68 3.06
CA VAL A 232 -33.37 16.24 2.23
C VAL A 232 -34.49 16.89 3.05
N THR A 233 -34.54 16.65 4.37
CA THR A 233 -35.66 17.13 5.21
C THR A 233 -35.37 18.46 5.95
N GLU A 234 -34.17 19.03 5.81
CA GLU A 234 -33.76 20.25 6.53
C GLU A 234 -33.39 21.45 5.63
N SER A 235 -33.95 21.50 4.41
CA SER A 235 -33.79 22.67 3.50
C SER A 235 -35.10 23.21 2.91
N THR A 236 -36.27 22.76 3.38
CA THR A 236 -37.57 23.34 2.96
C THR A 236 -38.32 23.93 4.15
N ARG A 237 -37.74 24.95 4.79
CA ARG A 237 -38.49 25.83 5.70
C ARG A 237 -37.80 27.18 5.89
N GLN A 238 -37.62 27.94 4.83
CA GLN A 238 -37.42 29.39 4.92
C GLN A 238 -37.80 30.05 3.60
N GLY A 239 -38.71 31.02 3.65
CA GLY A 239 -39.00 31.94 2.54
C GLY A 239 -40.30 31.70 1.78
N GLN A 240 -41.44 31.68 2.47
CA GLN A 240 -42.68 32.19 1.90
C GLN A 240 -42.66 33.69 2.15
N ASP A 241 -42.48 34.48 1.10
CA ASP A 241 -43.28 35.66 0.77
C ASP A 241 -42.73 36.30 -0.51
N GLU A 242 -43.66 36.86 -1.28
CA GLU A 242 -43.50 37.80 -2.39
C GLU A 242 -43.79 37.28 -3.82
N GLU A 243 -44.99 37.68 -4.20
CA GLU A 243 -45.73 37.70 -5.44
C GLU A 243 -45.02 38.47 -6.57
N ASP A 244 -44.88 37.90 -7.77
CA ASP A 244 -45.25 38.62 -8.99
C ASP A 244 -45.46 37.70 -10.20
N ARG A 245 -46.46 38.07 -11.00
CA ARG A 245 -46.85 37.47 -12.27
C ARG A 245 -45.80 37.76 -13.34
N THR A 246 -45.49 36.79 -14.19
CA THR A 246 -45.67 36.97 -15.64
C THR A 246 -45.47 35.69 -16.44
N ASN A 247 -46.35 35.61 -17.44
CA ASN A 247 -46.50 34.63 -18.49
C ASN A 247 -45.27 34.63 -19.43
N SER A 248 -44.63 33.48 -19.68
CA SER A 248 -43.90 33.22 -20.92
C SER A 248 -43.64 31.74 -21.19
N ARG A 249 -43.91 31.39 -22.45
CA ARG A 249 -43.72 30.10 -23.11
C ARG A 249 -42.28 29.60 -23.03
N GLY A 250 -42.16 28.29 -22.82
CA GLY A 250 -41.35 27.40 -23.66
C GLY A 250 -39.83 27.48 -23.50
N VAL A 251 -39.29 26.65 -22.61
CA VAL A 251 -38.03 25.91 -22.83
C VAL A 251 -38.15 24.59 -22.04
N PRO A 252 -37.99 23.40 -22.63
CA PRO A 252 -37.74 22.21 -21.83
C PRO A 252 -36.37 22.38 -21.20
N THR A 253 -36.35 22.80 -19.93
CA THR A 253 -35.14 22.80 -19.13
C THR A 253 -34.71 21.34 -19.00
N PHE A 254 -33.68 20.97 -19.77
CA PHE A 254 -32.93 19.75 -19.53
C PHE A 254 -32.47 19.81 -18.08
N ALA A 255 -33.21 19.12 -17.21
CA ALA A 255 -32.82 18.82 -15.85
C ALA A 255 -31.57 17.94 -15.97
N ASN A 256 -30.44 18.62 -16.11
CA ASN A 256 -29.12 18.05 -16.03
C ASN A 256 -28.92 17.69 -14.56
N LYS A 257 -29.57 16.60 -14.16
CA LYS A 257 -29.32 15.89 -12.92
C LYS A 257 -27.92 15.30 -13.10
N LYS A 258 -26.91 16.15 -12.91
CA LYS A 258 -25.54 15.73 -12.63
C LYS A 258 -25.65 14.87 -11.40
N LYS A 259 -25.86 13.57 -11.63
CA LYS A 259 -25.76 12.53 -10.64
C LYS A 259 -24.32 12.58 -10.20
N HIS A 260 -24.06 13.29 -9.11
CA HIS A 260 -22.84 13.16 -8.33
C HIS A 260 -22.87 11.75 -7.72
N SER A 261 -22.82 10.69 -8.55
CA SER A 261 -22.26 9.39 -8.15
C SER A 261 -20.74 9.55 -8.23
N GLN A 262 -20.21 10.46 -7.41
CA GLN A 262 -18.98 10.14 -6.72
C GLN A 262 -19.46 9.37 -5.50
N ASP A 263 -19.72 8.08 -5.70
CA ASP A 263 -19.66 7.16 -4.57
C ASP A 263 -18.34 7.47 -3.88
N GLY A 264 -18.41 7.74 -2.57
CA GLY A 264 -17.31 8.24 -1.77
C GLY A 264 -16.15 7.27 -1.76
N GLU A 265 -15.31 7.33 -2.80
CA GLU A 265 -14.06 6.61 -2.91
C GLU A 265 -13.10 7.21 -1.89
N SER A 266 -13.19 6.75 -0.65
CA SER A 266 -12.27 7.15 0.40
C SER A 266 -10.84 6.85 -0.03
N ALA A 267 -9.92 7.79 0.25
CA ALA A 267 -8.49 7.57 0.06
C ALA A 267 -7.92 6.49 1.00
N VAL A 268 -8.67 6.12 2.04
CA VAL A 268 -8.28 5.14 3.05
C VAL A 268 -8.77 3.75 2.64
N GLN A 269 -7.88 2.75 2.71
CA GLN A 269 -8.22 1.35 2.44
C GLN A 269 -9.31 0.87 3.39
N GLY A 270 -10.47 0.46 2.87
CA GLY A 270 -11.66 0.13 3.65
C GLY A 270 -12.53 1.34 4.05
N GLY A 271 -12.38 2.49 3.39
CA GLY A 271 -13.33 3.57 3.58
C GLY A 271 -14.70 3.20 3.00
N GLY A 272 -15.73 3.31 3.84
CA GLY A 272 -17.07 2.77 3.57
C GLY A 272 -17.32 1.37 4.15
N GLU A 273 -16.28 0.71 4.67
CA GLU A 273 -16.40 -0.58 5.38
C GLU A 273 -16.58 -0.38 6.90
N TYR A 274 -16.80 -1.48 7.62
CA TYR A 274 -16.92 -1.48 9.09
C TYR A 274 -15.74 -0.77 9.77
N TRP A 275 -16.04 0.01 10.82
CA TRP A 275 -15.03 0.75 11.60
C TRP A 275 -13.87 -0.13 12.09
N ILE A 276 -14.12 -1.41 12.38
CA ILE A 276 -13.10 -2.37 12.82
C ILE A 276 -12.04 -2.57 11.73
N VAL A 277 -12.45 -2.67 10.46
CA VAL A 277 -11.54 -2.85 9.33
C VAL A 277 -10.65 -1.62 9.18
N GLN A 278 -11.24 -0.43 9.26
CA GLN A 278 -10.49 0.85 9.21
C GLN A 278 -9.49 0.95 10.37
N PHE A 279 -9.92 0.58 11.58
CA PHE A 279 -9.05 0.60 12.76
C PHE A 279 -7.85 -0.33 12.62
N ILE A 280 -8.04 -1.56 12.14
CA ILE A 280 -6.93 -2.52 11.98
C ILE A 280 -5.95 -2.04 10.90
N TRP A 281 -6.45 -1.49 9.78
CA TRP A 281 -5.58 -0.87 8.79
C TRP A 281 -4.84 0.34 9.38
N ALA A 282 -5.50 1.19 10.15
CA ALA A 282 -4.86 2.33 10.81
C ALA A 282 -3.74 1.89 11.76
N VAL A 283 -3.98 0.86 12.60
CA VAL A 283 -2.95 0.27 13.47
C VAL A 283 -1.79 -0.27 12.64
N TYR A 284 -2.07 -0.96 11.53
CA TYR A 284 -1.03 -1.40 10.59
C TYR A 284 -0.23 -0.18 10.09
N TYR A 285 -0.85 0.86 9.57
CA TYR A 285 -0.12 2.02 9.06
C TYR A 285 0.73 2.72 10.15
N ILE A 286 0.18 2.92 11.35
CA ILE A 286 0.90 3.53 12.47
C ILE A 286 2.11 2.68 12.88
N ALA A 287 1.92 1.38 13.05
CA ALA A 287 3.01 0.47 13.38
C ALA A 287 4.08 0.48 12.28
N GLY A 288 3.69 0.42 11.00
CA GLY A 288 4.62 0.54 9.87
C GLY A 288 5.45 1.81 9.91
N THR A 289 4.83 2.96 10.18
CA THR A 289 5.54 4.24 10.36
C THR A 289 6.54 4.14 11.51
N LEU A 290 6.14 3.62 12.67
CA LEU A 290 7.04 3.46 13.83
C LEU A 290 8.24 2.55 13.51
N ILE A 291 7.99 1.46 12.78
CA ILE A 291 9.04 0.53 12.34
C ILE A 291 10.05 1.24 11.45
N PHE A 292 9.59 1.98 10.43
CA PHE A 292 10.49 2.72 9.55
C PHE A 292 11.22 3.87 10.29
N THR A 293 10.57 4.56 11.23
CA THR A 293 11.23 5.60 12.03
C THR A 293 12.31 5.05 12.96
N SER A 294 12.27 3.76 13.30
CA SER A 294 13.30 3.13 14.15
C SER A 294 14.67 2.98 13.46
N ILE A 295 14.71 3.22 12.15
CA ILE A 295 15.93 3.18 11.34
C ILE A 295 16.65 4.54 11.45
N MET A 296 17.41 4.72 12.53
CA MET A 296 17.94 6.05 12.90
C MET A 296 19.32 6.37 12.31
N ALA A 297 20.23 5.40 12.23
CA ALA A 297 21.64 5.66 11.93
C ALA A 297 22.02 5.32 10.47
N VAL A 298 21.24 5.82 9.51
CA VAL A 298 21.41 5.57 8.08
C VAL A 298 22.14 6.74 7.42
N THR A 299 23.13 6.44 6.57
CA THR A 299 23.77 7.46 5.73
C THR A 299 22.85 7.92 4.61
N VAL A 300 23.11 9.09 4.01
CA VAL A 300 22.30 9.58 2.88
C VAL A 300 22.26 8.58 1.72
N ILE A 301 23.38 7.91 1.43
CA ILE A 301 23.44 6.91 0.36
C ILE A 301 22.58 5.69 0.71
N GLU A 302 22.67 5.17 1.93
CA GLU A 302 21.82 4.07 2.38
C GLU A 302 20.34 4.47 2.36
N LEU A 303 20.00 5.70 2.74
CA LEU A 303 18.62 6.22 2.71
C LEU A 303 18.06 6.19 1.27
N VAL A 304 18.87 6.58 0.28
CA VAL A 304 18.49 6.47 -1.13
C VAL A 304 18.23 5.02 -1.53
N VAL A 305 19.07 4.08 -1.06
CA VAL A 305 18.87 2.65 -1.34
C VAL A 305 17.58 2.13 -0.70
N TRP A 306 17.33 2.46 0.56
CA TRP A 306 16.08 2.13 1.26
C TRP A 306 14.87 2.65 0.49
N PHE A 307 14.92 3.90 0.05
CA PHE A 307 13.86 4.52 -0.72
C PHE A 307 13.62 3.80 -2.06
N LEU A 308 14.68 3.52 -2.82
CA LEU A 308 14.59 2.80 -4.10
C LEU A 308 14.08 1.37 -3.92
N CYS A 309 14.56 0.63 -2.93
CA CYS A 309 14.06 -0.69 -2.60
C CYS A 309 12.58 -0.66 -2.24
N THR A 310 12.14 0.36 -1.49
CA THR A 310 10.72 0.50 -1.11
C THR A 310 9.84 0.83 -2.32
N ILE A 311 10.30 1.68 -3.24
CA ILE A 311 9.63 1.93 -4.53
C ILE A 311 9.51 0.62 -5.32
N LEU A 312 10.58 -0.16 -5.41
CA LEU A 312 10.58 -1.44 -6.14
C LEU A 312 9.61 -2.44 -5.54
N VAL A 313 9.63 -2.63 -4.22
CA VAL A 313 8.68 -3.51 -3.51
C VAL A 313 7.24 -3.05 -3.75
N THR A 314 6.98 -1.74 -3.66
CA THR A 314 5.63 -1.20 -3.84
C THR A 314 5.14 -1.37 -5.27
N GLY A 315 5.97 -1.01 -6.26
CA GLY A 315 5.66 -1.18 -7.68
C GLY A 315 5.45 -2.65 -8.05
N ALA A 316 6.33 -3.55 -7.60
CA ALA A 316 6.21 -4.99 -7.84
C ALA A 316 4.93 -5.56 -7.20
N SER A 317 4.60 -5.14 -5.97
CA SER A 317 3.38 -5.57 -5.27
C SER A 317 2.12 -5.17 -6.03
N LYS A 318 2.04 -3.90 -6.47
CA LYS A 318 0.88 -3.38 -7.20
C LYS A 318 0.75 -4.00 -8.58
N LEU A 319 1.86 -4.14 -9.32
CA LEU A 319 1.86 -4.80 -10.62
C LEU A 319 1.41 -6.26 -10.50
N LEU A 320 1.94 -6.99 -9.50
CA LEU A 320 1.54 -8.37 -9.24
C LEU A 320 0.05 -8.45 -8.91
N GLY A 321 -0.44 -7.63 -7.99
CA GLY A 321 -1.86 -7.61 -7.63
C GLY A 321 -2.76 -7.31 -8.83
N PHE A 322 -2.36 -6.37 -9.69
CA PHE A 322 -3.10 -6.02 -10.91
C PHE A 322 -3.17 -7.19 -11.90
N PHE A 323 -2.03 -7.82 -12.20
CA PHE A 323 -2.00 -8.97 -13.11
C PHE A 323 -2.69 -10.21 -12.52
N LEU A 324 -2.69 -10.37 -11.20
CA LEU A 324 -3.51 -11.40 -10.54
C LEU A 324 -5.00 -11.16 -10.79
N CYS A 325 -5.50 -9.93 -10.59
CA CYS A 325 -6.89 -9.60 -10.91
C CYS A 325 -7.25 -9.93 -12.37
N LEU A 326 -6.41 -9.50 -13.33
CA LEU A 326 -6.62 -9.80 -14.75
C LEU A 326 -6.54 -11.30 -15.06
N ALA A 327 -5.59 -12.04 -14.49
CA ALA A 327 -5.46 -13.47 -14.71
C ALA A 327 -6.72 -14.23 -14.25
N PHE A 328 -7.31 -13.80 -13.13
CA PHE A 328 -8.58 -14.35 -12.65
C PHE A 328 -9.76 -13.96 -13.53
N GLU A 329 -9.79 -12.73 -14.02
CA GLU A 329 -10.79 -12.26 -14.96
C GLU A 329 -10.84 -13.12 -16.24
N PHE A 330 -9.67 -13.39 -16.84
CA PHE A 330 -9.57 -14.22 -18.06
C PHE A 330 -9.74 -15.73 -17.81
N THR A 331 -9.61 -16.21 -16.57
CA THR A 331 -9.84 -17.63 -16.24
C THR A 331 -11.28 -17.91 -15.83
N GLY A 332 -11.97 -16.94 -15.22
CA GLY A 332 -13.39 -17.02 -14.85
C GLY A 332 -14.33 -17.16 -16.06
N GLU A 333 -13.91 -16.68 -17.23
CA GLU A 333 -14.66 -16.74 -18.50
C GLU A 333 -15.12 -18.16 -18.88
N ARG A 334 -14.38 -19.21 -18.51
CA ARG A 334 -14.79 -20.60 -18.80
C ARG A 334 -15.93 -21.13 -17.92
N ARG A 335 -16.20 -20.55 -16.75
CA ARG A 335 -17.26 -21.09 -15.86
C ARG A 335 -18.66 -20.70 -16.30
N HIS A 336 -18.82 -19.54 -16.94
CA HIS A 336 -20.14 -19.06 -17.36
C HIS A 336 -20.61 -19.61 -18.70
N VAL A 337 -19.72 -20.12 -19.55
CA VAL A 337 -20.09 -20.75 -20.84
C VAL A 337 -20.60 -22.19 -20.65
N VAL A 338 -20.30 -22.84 -19.53
CA VAL A 338 -20.72 -24.25 -19.26
C VAL A 338 -22.08 -24.33 -18.56
N GLN A 339 -22.66 -23.19 -18.16
CA GLN A 339 -24.00 -23.13 -17.53
C GLN A 339 -25.06 -22.45 -18.41
N GLY A 340 -24.76 -22.19 -19.68
CA GLY A 340 -25.69 -21.63 -20.66
C GLY A 340 -26.29 -22.69 -21.56
#